data_AF-A0A6N6PDI1-F1
#
_entry.id   AF-A0A6N6PDI1-F1
#
_cell.length_a   1.000
_cell.length_b   1.000
_cell.length_c   1.000
_cell.angle_alpha   90.00
_cell.angle_beta   90.00
_cell.angle_gamma   90.00
#
_symmetry.space_group_name_H-M   'P 1'
#
loop_
_entity.id
_entity.type
_entity.pdbx_description
1 polymer ?
#
loop_
_entity_poly.entity_id
_entity_poly.type
_entity_poly.pdbx_seq_one_letter_code
_entity_poly.pdbx_strand_id
1 'polypeptide(L)'
;MSWRSGWALLAALLAGCGPAPEVAPAPEGVPQPESVAVPEAKREPPPAVRLVPVETRPFEEGYEAGYTKGLGAGKVGAKLPPTSAAEEIARAEAGQDAARTERWQRGFVDGYLDGFRKVVTGQK
;
A
#
# COMPACT_ATOMS: atom_id res chain seq x y z
N MET A 1 37.91 -18.74 19.55
CA MET A 1 37.27 -17.71 20.41
C MET A 1 35.88 -17.43 19.85
N SER A 2 34.87 -17.67 20.68
CA SER A 2 33.44 -17.61 20.35
C SER A 2 32.95 -16.20 20.05
N TRP A 3 32.04 -16.06 19.09
CA TRP A 3 31.02 -15.02 19.15
C TRP A 3 29.65 -15.68 19.31
N ARG A 4 29.07 -15.48 20.50
CA ARG A 4 27.72 -15.87 20.89
C ARG A 4 26.77 -14.73 20.52
N SER A 5 25.65 -15.12 19.93
CA SER A 5 24.27 -14.70 20.24
C SER A 5 24.02 -13.28 20.77
N GLY A 6 23.09 -12.58 20.10
CA GLY A 6 22.46 -11.37 20.65
C GLY A 6 21.12 -11.07 19.99
N TRP A 7 20.13 -11.94 20.22
CA TRP A 7 18.71 -11.59 20.07
C TRP A 7 18.31 -10.68 21.25
N ALA A 8 17.77 -9.49 20.97
CA ALA A 8 16.90 -8.73 21.89
C ALA A 8 16.26 -7.56 21.11
N LEU A 9 15.01 -7.70 20.67
CA LEU A 9 13.83 -7.15 21.36
C LEU A 9 13.79 -5.60 21.36
N LEU A 10 13.23 -5.05 20.28
CA LEU A 10 12.62 -3.71 20.29
C LEU A 10 11.36 -3.77 21.15
N ALA A 11 11.51 -3.45 22.44
CA ALA A 11 10.42 -3.20 23.36
C ALA A 11 10.68 -1.88 24.07
N ALA A 12 9.97 -0.81 23.66
CA ALA A 12 9.63 0.36 24.49
C ALA A 12 9.02 1.48 23.62
N LEU A 13 7.79 1.30 23.17
CA LEU A 13 6.89 2.41 22.84
C LEU A 13 5.74 2.28 23.85
N LEU A 14 5.82 3.02 24.96
CA LEU A 14 4.71 3.40 25.87
C LEU A 14 5.30 3.94 27.19
N ALA A 15 5.71 5.22 27.19
CA ALA A 15 5.86 6.07 28.37
C ALA A 15 6.08 7.50 27.84
N GLY A 16 5.34 8.55 28.20
CA GLY A 16 4.24 8.69 29.13
C GLY A 16 3.62 10.08 28.92
N CYS A 17 2.41 10.24 29.48
CA CYS A 17 1.71 11.50 29.63
C CYS A 17 2.63 12.63 30.13
N GLY A 18 2.73 13.71 29.35
CA GLY A 18 3.06 15.03 29.88
C GLY A 18 1.81 15.66 30.50
N PRO A 19 1.93 16.41 31.61
CA PRO A 19 0.79 17.12 32.19
C PRO A 19 0.28 18.21 31.23
N ALA A 20 -1.04 18.33 31.13
CA ALA A 20 -1.71 19.37 30.35
C ALA A 20 -1.35 20.77 30.89
N PRO A 21 -1.17 21.78 30.03
CA PRO A 21 -0.94 23.15 30.50
C PRO A 21 -2.21 23.68 31.19
N GLU A 22 -2.01 24.23 32.37
CA GLU A 22 -3.02 24.88 33.21
C GLU A 22 -3.62 26.07 32.45
N VAL A 23 -4.92 25.98 32.12
CA VAL A 23 -5.65 27.03 31.41
C VAL A 23 -5.92 28.17 32.39
N ALA A 24 -5.30 29.32 32.15
CA ALA A 24 -5.58 30.55 32.90
C ALA A 24 -7.09 30.91 32.79
N PRO A 25 -7.72 31.45 33.86
CA PRO A 25 -9.10 31.89 33.76
C PRO A 25 -9.22 33.08 32.81
N ALA A 26 -10.15 32.97 31.85
CA ALA A 26 -10.46 34.04 30.91
C ALA A 26 -11.06 35.26 31.63
N PRO A 27 -10.72 36.51 31.23
CA PRO A 27 -11.29 37.71 31.85
C PRO A 27 -12.80 37.80 31.56
N GLU A 28 -13.57 38.05 32.61
CA GLU A 28 -15.01 38.34 32.54
C GLU A 28 -15.24 39.58 31.67
N GLY A 29 -15.97 39.41 30.56
CA GLY A 29 -16.34 40.57 29.73
C GLY A 29 -16.53 40.33 28.23
N VAL A 30 -16.65 39.08 27.76
CA VAL A 30 -17.01 38.83 26.35
C VAL A 30 -18.52 38.53 26.27
N PRO A 31 -19.33 39.39 25.62
CA PRO A 31 -20.74 39.09 25.40
C PRO A 31 -20.84 37.85 24.50
N GLN A 32 -21.47 36.80 25.01
CA GLN A 32 -21.73 35.58 24.25
C GLN A 32 -22.70 35.92 23.10
N PRO A 33 -22.41 35.53 21.85
CA PRO A 33 -23.37 35.70 20.77
C PRO A 33 -24.59 34.81 21.06
N GLU A 34 -25.77 35.43 21.09
CA GLU A 34 -27.03 34.73 21.21
C GLU A 34 -27.11 33.65 20.13
N SER A 35 -27.21 32.41 20.58
CA SER A 35 -27.39 31.25 19.72
C SER A 35 -28.68 31.43 18.93
N VAL A 36 -28.56 31.84 17.67
CA VAL A 36 -29.65 31.80 16.70
C VAL A 36 -30.08 30.34 16.60
N ALA A 37 -31.25 30.03 17.15
CA ALA A 37 -31.89 28.73 16.97
C ALA A 37 -32.17 28.53 15.47
N VAL A 38 -31.26 27.83 14.80
CA VAL A 38 -31.49 27.30 13.46
C VAL A 38 -32.59 26.23 13.61
N PRO A 39 -33.73 26.33 12.90
CA PRO A 39 -34.73 25.28 12.93
C PRO A 39 -34.08 23.96 12.51
N GLU A 40 -34.17 22.93 13.33
CA GLU A 40 -33.79 21.56 12.98
C GLU A 40 -34.71 21.07 11.84
N ALA A 41 -34.36 21.43 10.61
CA ALA A 41 -34.87 20.74 9.44
C ALA A 41 -34.50 19.27 9.61
N LYS A 42 -35.51 18.39 9.65
CA LYS A 42 -35.34 16.94 9.66
C LYS A 42 -34.35 16.56 8.55
N ARG A 43 -33.09 16.34 8.91
CA ARG A 43 -32.06 15.92 7.98
C ARG A 43 -32.40 14.47 7.64
N GLU A 44 -32.92 14.24 6.43
CA GLU A 44 -32.99 12.89 5.89
C GLU A 44 -31.57 12.29 5.97
N PRO A 45 -31.42 11.06 6.48
CA PRO A 45 -30.12 10.44 6.53
C PRO A 45 -29.56 10.40 5.10
N PRO A 46 -28.29 10.79 4.88
CA PRO A 46 -27.69 10.71 3.57
C PRO A 46 -27.83 9.27 3.05
N PRO A 47 -28.13 9.07 1.76
CA PRO A 47 -28.36 7.75 1.21
C PRO A 47 -27.16 6.85 1.53
N ALA A 48 -27.42 5.70 2.15
CA ALA A 48 -26.38 4.75 2.50
C ALA A 48 -25.81 4.14 1.20
N VAL A 49 -24.70 4.71 0.72
CA VAL A 49 -23.94 4.15 -0.40
C VAL A 49 -23.29 2.86 0.08
N ARG A 50 -23.86 1.72 -0.29
CA ARG A 50 -23.19 0.42 -0.12
C ARG A 50 -22.09 0.32 -1.18
N LEU A 51 -20.87 0.67 -0.80
CA LEU A 51 -19.70 0.38 -1.60
C LEU A 51 -19.51 -1.14 -1.60
N VAL A 52 -19.84 -1.79 -2.71
CA VAL A 52 -19.47 -3.20 -2.92
C VAL A 52 -17.95 -3.21 -3.04
N PRO A 53 -17.22 -3.93 -2.16
CA PRO A 53 -15.78 -4.08 -2.32
C PRO A 53 -15.51 -4.69 -3.68
N VAL A 54 -14.77 -3.97 -4.53
CA VAL A 54 -14.28 -4.54 -5.78
C VAL A 54 -13.27 -5.61 -5.39
N GLU A 55 -13.51 -6.86 -5.79
CA GLU A 55 -12.52 -7.92 -5.61
C GLU A 55 -11.32 -7.61 -6.50
N THR A 56 -10.18 -7.34 -5.88
CA THR A 56 -8.93 -7.01 -6.57
C THR A 56 -7.92 -8.12 -6.29
N ARG A 57 -7.22 -8.57 -7.33
CA ARG A 57 -6.13 -9.52 -7.20
C ARG A 57 -4.99 -8.88 -6.41
N PRO A 58 -4.36 -9.62 -5.48
CA PRO A 58 -3.28 -9.12 -4.67
C PRO A 58 -1.99 -8.93 -5.49
N PHE A 59 -1.02 -8.24 -4.89
CA PHE A 59 0.29 -7.99 -5.49
C PHE A 59 1.06 -9.30 -5.71
N GLU A 60 1.00 -10.18 -4.73
CA GLU A 60 1.74 -11.44 -4.64
C GLU A 60 1.41 -12.36 -5.81
N GLU A 61 0.12 -12.48 -6.16
CA GLU A 61 -0.31 -13.22 -7.35
C GLU A 61 0.23 -12.62 -8.65
N GLY A 62 0.31 -11.29 -8.72
CA GLY A 62 0.94 -10.59 -9.84
C GLY A 62 2.41 -10.95 -9.94
N TYR A 63 3.12 -10.86 -8.81
CA TYR A 63 4.55 -11.19 -8.72
C TYR A 63 4.85 -12.62 -9.16
N GLU A 64 4.11 -13.61 -8.68
CA GLU A 64 4.32 -15.01 -9.06
C GLU A 64 4.10 -15.25 -10.57
N ALA A 65 3.04 -14.65 -11.13
CA ALA A 65 2.75 -14.74 -12.57
C ALA A 65 3.86 -14.08 -13.40
N GLY A 66 4.26 -12.87 -13.01
CA GLY A 66 5.36 -12.14 -13.63
C GLY A 66 6.66 -12.94 -13.58
N TYR A 67 7.02 -13.43 -12.40
CA TYR A 67 8.25 -14.20 -12.15
C TYR A 67 8.35 -15.44 -13.03
N THR A 68 7.28 -16.23 -13.09
CA THR A 68 7.22 -17.42 -13.94
C THR A 68 7.42 -17.06 -15.41
N LYS A 69 6.79 -15.98 -15.87
CA LYS A 69 6.96 -15.52 -17.26
C LYS A 69 8.36 -14.97 -17.52
N GLY A 70 8.95 -14.27 -16.55
CA GLY A 70 10.31 -13.76 -16.60
C GLY A 70 11.35 -14.87 -16.70
N LEU A 71 11.17 -15.97 -15.96
CA LEU A 71 12.00 -17.17 -16.08
C LEU A 71 11.93 -17.78 -17.48
N GLY A 72 10.74 -17.86 -18.08
CA GLY A 72 10.56 -18.39 -19.44
C GLY A 72 11.10 -17.49 -20.55
N ALA A 73 11.12 -16.17 -20.32
CA ALA A 73 11.63 -15.18 -21.28
C ALA A 73 13.15 -14.97 -21.18
N GLY A 74 13.73 -15.16 -19.99
CA GLY A 74 15.15 -14.98 -19.72
C GLY A 74 16.03 -15.96 -20.50
N LYS A 75 17.22 -15.49 -20.90
CA LYS A 75 18.30 -16.32 -21.45
C LYS A 75 19.60 -15.95 -20.75
N VAL A 76 20.45 -16.94 -20.49
CA VAL A 76 21.75 -16.72 -19.83
C VAL A 76 22.57 -15.71 -20.62
N GLY A 77 23.09 -14.67 -19.94
CA GLY A 77 23.88 -13.60 -20.57
C GLY A 77 23.07 -12.59 -21.40
N ALA A 78 21.73 -12.69 -21.45
CA ALA A 78 20.91 -11.67 -22.10
C ALA A 78 20.90 -10.36 -21.30
N LYS A 79 20.66 -9.23 -21.98
CA LYS A 79 20.46 -7.95 -21.32
C LYS A 79 19.10 -7.92 -20.62
N LEU A 80 19.04 -7.38 -19.41
CA LEU A 80 17.77 -7.12 -18.73
C LEU A 80 16.88 -6.18 -19.57
N PRO A 81 15.58 -6.50 -19.73
CA PRO A 81 14.66 -5.61 -20.40
C PRO A 81 14.41 -4.34 -19.55
N PRO A 82 14.08 -3.20 -20.19
CA PRO A 82 13.66 -2.02 -19.46
C PRO A 82 12.32 -2.25 -18.78
N THR A 83 12.06 -1.53 -17.69
CA THR A 83 10.80 -1.63 -16.92
C THR A 83 9.58 -1.37 -17.80
N SER A 84 9.64 -0.40 -18.72
CA SER A 84 8.53 -0.09 -19.63
C SER A 84 8.10 -1.28 -20.50
N ALA A 85 9.05 -2.13 -20.92
CA ALA A 85 8.72 -3.34 -21.67
C ALA A 85 8.01 -4.38 -20.78
N ALA A 86 8.40 -4.49 -19.51
CA ALA A 86 7.72 -5.36 -18.55
C ALA A 86 6.30 -4.84 -18.23
N GLU A 87 6.11 -3.52 -18.15
CA GLU A 87 4.80 -2.87 -17.97
C GLU A 87 3.86 -3.12 -19.15
N GLU A 88 4.35 -3.08 -20.39
CA GLU A 88 3.56 -3.42 -21.57
C GLU A 88 3.08 -4.88 -21.53
N ILE A 89 3.95 -5.81 -21.13
CA ILE A 89 3.59 -7.22 -20.95
C ILE A 89 2.58 -7.36 -19.81
N ALA A 90 2.78 -6.67 -18.69
CA ALA A 90 1.86 -6.69 -17.55
C ALA A 90 0.47 -6.20 -17.95
N ARG A 91 0.38 -5.14 -18.75
CA ARG A 91 -0.89 -4.61 -19.27
C ARG A 91 -1.56 -5.59 -20.23
N ALA A 92 -0.78 -6.22 -21.11
CA ALA A 92 -1.30 -7.24 -22.02
C ALA A 92 -1.83 -8.46 -21.26
N GLU A 93 -1.16 -8.87 -20.20
CA GLU A 93 -1.61 -9.96 -19.31
C GLU A 93 -2.80 -9.56 -18.44
N ALA A 94 -2.87 -8.31 -17.99
CA ALA A 94 -4.04 -7.81 -17.28
C ALA A 94 -5.28 -7.77 -18.18
N GLY A 95 -5.11 -7.51 -19.48
CA GLY A 95 -6.20 -7.48 -20.45
C GLY A 95 -7.32 -6.53 -20.04
N GLN A 96 -8.58 -6.98 -20.17
CA GLN A 96 -9.76 -6.31 -19.63
C GLN A 96 -10.21 -6.86 -18.26
N ASP A 97 -9.38 -7.67 -17.60
CA ASP A 97 -9.72 -8.27 -16.31
C ASP A 97 -9.68 -7.20 -15.21
N ALA A 98 -10.87 -6.74 -14.80
CA ALA A 98 -11.02 -5.74 -13.74
C ALA A 98 -10.43 -6.18 -12.40
N ALA A 99 -10.27 -7.49 -12.16
CA ALA A 99 -9.61 -7.99 -10.95
C ALA A 99 -8.08 -7.80 -11.02
N ARG A 100 -7.47 -7.74 -12.20
CA ARG A 100 -6.02 -7.50 -12.41
C ARG A 100 -5.70 -6.00 -12.39
N THR A 101 -5.95 -5.41 -11.22
CA THR A 101 -5.75 -3.99 -10.93
C THR A 101 -4.30 -3.55 -11.07
N GLU A 102 -4.06 -2.23 -10.96
CA GLU A 102 -2.73 -1.64 -10.94
C GLU A 102 -1.79 -2.31 -9.92
N ARG A 103 -2.32 -2.73 -8.76
CA ARG A 103 -1.53 -3.43 -7.73
C ARG A 103 -1.00 -4.77 -8.24
N TRP A 104 -1.85 -5.55 -8.91
CA TRP A 104 -1.45 -6.81 -9.52
C TRP A 104 -0.42 -6.59 -10.63
N GLN A 105 -0.63 -5.56 -11.48
CA GLN A 105 0.29 -5.22 -12.57
C GLN A 105 1.68 -4.83 -12.06
N ARG A 106 1.76 -4.05 -10.97
CA ARG A 106 3.04 -3.72 -10.31
C ARG A 106 3.76 -4.99 -9.83
N GLY A 107 3.03 -5.89 -9.16
CA GLY A 107 3.56 -7.19 -8.77
C GLY A 107 4.12 -7.95 -9.97
N PHE A 108 3.36 -8.02 -11.06
CA PHE A 108 3.78 -8.66 -12.29
C PHE A 108 5.08 -8.10 -12.86
N VAL A 109 5.21 -6.78 -12.93
CA VAL A 109 6.43 -6.13 -13.44
C VAL A 109 7.65 -6.51 -12.61
N ASP A 110 7.53 -6.40 -11.28
CA ASP A 110 8.61 -6.72 -10.35
C ASP A 110 9.03 -8.20 -10.47
N GLY A 111 8.03 -9.09 -10.47
CA GLY A 111 8.25 -10.52 -10.63
C GLY A 111 8.94 -10.84 -11.96
N TYR A 112 8.45 -10.26 -13.07
CA TYR A 112 9.00 -10.51 -14.40
C TYR A 112 10.48 -10.12 -14.50
N LEU A 113 10.84 -8.95 -13.99
CA LEU A 113 12.24 -8.49 -14.01
C LEU A 113 13.13 -9.36 -13.11
N ASP A 114 12.63 -9.80 -11.95
CA ASP A 114 13.38 -10.67 -11.05
C ASP A 114 13.58 -12.08 -11.64
N GLY A 115 12.53 -12.67 -12.22
CA GLY A 115 12.60 -13.95 -12.90
C GLY A 115 13.58 -13.90 -14.08
N PHE A 116 13.50 -12.84 -14.89
CA PHE A 116 14.43 -12.64 -16.00
C PHE A 116 15.88 -12.49 -15.49
N ARG A 117 16.09 -11.66 -14.45
CA ARG A 117 17.40 -11.46 -13.82
C ARG A 117 18.00 -12.76 -13.33
N LYS A 118 17.20 -13.61 -12.68
CA LYS A 118 17.65 -14.91 -12.17
C LYS A 118 18.26 -15.77 -13.27
N VAL A 119 17.62 -15.85 -14.43
CA VAL A 119 18.13 -16.62 -15.58
C VAL A 119 19.37 -15.96 -16.18
N VAL A 120 19.36 -14.63 -16.34
CA VAL A 120 20.48 -13.88 -16.90
C VAL A 120 21.75 -14.04 -16.08
N THR A 121 21.64 -13.92 -14.75
CA THR A 121 22.78 -13.99 -13.82
C THR A 121 23.19 -15.42 -13.50
N GLY A 122 22.37 -16.41 -13.87
CA GLY A 122 22.62 -17.82 -13.57
C GLY A 122 22.53 -18.16 -12.08
N GLN A 123 21.94 -17.28 -11.27
CA GLN A 123 21.68 -17.58 -9.86
C GLN A 123 20.59 -18.64 -9.79
N LYS A 124 20.94 -19.86 -9.36
CA LYS A 124 19.99 -20.97 -9.17
C LYS A 124 19.40 -20.94 -7.78
#